data_AF-A0A2K4MM25-F1
#
_entry.id   AF-A0A2K4MM25-F1
#
_cell.length_a   1.000
_cell.length_b   1.000
_cell.length_c   1.000
_cell.angle_alpha   90.00
_cell.angle_beta   90.00
_cell.angle_gamma   90.00
#
_symmetry.space_group_name_H-M   'P 1'
#
loop_
_entity.id
_entity.type
_entity.pdbx_description
1 polymer ?
#
loop_
_entity_poly.entity_id
_entity_poly.type
_entity_poly.pdbx_seq_one_letter_code
_entity_poly.pdbx_strand_id
1 'polypeptide(L)'
;MELGVLMFTNDDAATAKRLGVTVTEWQKWKYGDKPVPRWLWLLLRLEKEAERRGPWRGFRADGDRIISPWGDSMRFDEWMQLQEYRRASRLATEQAELIERLMAERDFYKENCTRQARFGLMLNRLFR
;
A
#
# COMPACT_ATOMS: atom_id res chain seq x y z
N MET A 1 -3.37 17.69 -24.99
CA MET A 1 -4.83 17.79 -25.10
C MET A 1 -5.41 16.41 -24.85
N GLU A 2 -6.13 16.20 -23.76
CA GLU A 2 -6.85 14.94 -23.55
C GLU A 2 -8.06 14.94 -24.49
N LEU A 3 -8.19 13.90 -25.32
CA LEU A 3 -9.35 13.72 -26.19
C LEU A 3 -10.59 13.60 -25.30
N GLY A 4 -11.57 14.51 -25.44
CA GLY A 4 -12.81 14.49 -24.66
C GLY A 4 -13.50 13.13 -24.68
N VAL A 5 -13.36 12.36 -25.77
CA VAL A 5 -13.86 10.99 -25.93
C VAL A 5 -13.33 10.02 -24.87
N LEU A 6 -12.09 10.17 -24.38
CA LEU A 6 -11.47 9.32 -23.35
C LEU A 6 -12.04 9.56 -21.94
N MET A 7 -12.81 10.63 -21.76
CA MET A 7 -13.46 10.97 -20.50
C MET A 7 -14.83 10.31 -20.34
N PHE A 8 -15.44 9.88 -21.45
CA PHE A 8 -16.76 9.26 -21.43
C PHE A 8 -16.65 7.76 -21.10
N THR A 9 -17.59 7.27 -20.32
CA THR A 9 -17.73 5.85 -19.97
C THR A 9 -18.34 5.05 -21.12
N ASN A 10 -18.15 3.73 -21.11
CA ASN A 10 -18.75 2.83 -22.10
C ASN A 10 -20.24 2.54 -21.81
N ASP A 11 -20.69 2.72 -20.56
CA ASP A 11 -22.08 2.54 -20.17
C ASP A 11 -22.84 3.88 -20.18
N ASP A 12 -23.40 4.18 -21.35
CA ASP A 12 -24.11 5.43 -21.61
C ASP A 12 -25.45 5.51 -20.88
N ALA A 13 -26.13 4.38 -20.65
CA ALA A 13 -27.44 4.33 -20.02
C ALA A 13 -27.35 4.58 -18.52
N ALA A 14 -26.40 3.93 -17.83
CA ALA A 14 -26.20 4.15 -16.40
C ALA A 14 -25.72 5.57 -16.10
N THR A 15 -24.84 6.11 -16.94
CA THR A 15 -24.26 7.44 -16.73
C THR A 15 -25.27 8.55 -17.00
N ALA A 16 -26.09 8.42 -18.06
CA ALA A 16 -27.17 9.36 -18.36
C ALA A 16 -28.20 9.41 -17.22
N LYS A 17 -28.60 8.24 -16.69
CA LYS A 17 -29.52 8.14 -15.54
C LYS A 17 -28.96 8.82 -14.29
N ARG A 18 -27.67 8.62 -13.99
CA ARG A 18 -26.98 9.24 -12.84
C ARG A 18 -26.95 10.76 -12.93
N LEU A 19 -26.79 11.30 -14.14
CA LEU A 19 -26.68 12.75 -14.38
C LEU A 19 -28.03 13.43 -14.63
N GLY A 20 -29.14 12.65 -14.69
CA GLY A 20 -30.48 13.18 -14.96
C GLY A 20 -30.66 13.67 -16.39
N VAL A 21 -29.89 13.16 -17.34
CA VAL A 21 -29.93 13.55 -18.76
C VAL A 21 -30.44 12.39 -19.62
N THR A 22 -30.91 12.70 -20.82
CA THR A 22 -31.31 11.65 -21.77
C THR A 22 -30.08 10.96 -22.37
N VAL A 23 -30.21 9.68 -22.73
CA VAL A 23 -29.13 8.91 -23.39
C VAL A 23 -28.75 9.55 -24.73
N THR A 24 -29.73 10.12 -25.44
CA THR A 24 -29.52 10.80 -26.72
C THR A 24 -28.74 12.10 -26.57
N GLU A 25 -28.98 12.88 -25.52
CA GLU A 25 -28.16 14.07 -25.21
C GLU A 25 -26.74 13.71 -24.81
N TRP A 26 -26.59 12.65 -24.00
CA TRP A 26 -25.28 12.12 -23.62
C TRP A 26 -24.45 11.69 -24.83
N GLN A 27 -25.06 10.94 -25.76
CA GLN A 27 -24.40 10.51 -27.00
C GLN A 27 -24.00 11.71 -27.87
N LYS A 28 -24.85 12.73 -27.99
CA LYS A 28 -24.51 13.95 -28.73
C LYS A 28 -23.27 14.65 -28.17
N TRP A 29 -23.08 14.64 -26.84
CA TRP A 29 -21.85 15.17 -26.23
C TRP A 29 -20.64 14.25 -26.44
N LYS A 30 -20.83 12.92 -26.32
CA LYS A 30 -19.78 11.91 -26.47
C LYS A 30 -19.19 11.87 -27.88
N TYR A 31 -20.05 11.97 -28.91
CA TYR A 31 -19.66 11.92 -30.32
C TYR A 31 -19.33 13.29 -30.92
N GLY A 32 -19.55 14.39 -30.18
CA GLY A 32 -19.20 15.74 -30.60
C GLY A 32 -20.26 16.46 -31.45
N ASP A 33 -21.46 15.88 -31.59
CA ASP A 33 -22.62 16.52 -32.25
C ASP A 33 -23.10 17.78 -31.51
N LYS A 34 -22.86 17.84 -30.19
CA LYS A 34 -23.10 19.01 -29.35
C LYS A 34 -21.86 19.31 -28.49
N PRO A 35 -21.54 20.59 -28.25
CA PRO A 35 -20.46 20.94 -27.34
C PRO A 35 -20.76 20.45 -25.91
N VAL A 36 -19.74 19.90 -25.25
CA VAL A 36 -19.83 19.42 -23.87
C VAL A 36 -20.00 20.62 -22.93
N PRO A 37 -21.05 20.67 -22.10
CA PRO A 37 -21.21 21.73 -21.11
C PRO A 37 -20.04 21.78 -20.13
N ARG A 38 -19.64 22.99 -19.69
CA ARG A 38 -18.49 23.19 -18.80
C ARG A 38 -18.60 22.42 -17.48
N TRP A 39 -19.79 22.37 -16.88
CA TRP A 39 -20.04 21.63 -15.64
C TRP A 39 -19.80 20.12 -15.82
N LEU A 40 -20.21 19.58 -16.97
CA LEU A 40 -20.05 18.16 -17.28
C LEU A 40 -18.57 17.83 -17.48
N TRP A 41 -17.85 18.69 -18.18
CA TRP A 41 -16.41 18.54 -18.35
C TRP A 41 -15.65 18.55 -17.01
N LEU A 42 -16.01 19.47 -16.09
CA LEU A 42 -15.41 19.53 -14.76
C LEU A 42 -15.69 18.26 -13.95
N LEU A 43 -16.91 17.73 -14.04
CA LEU A 43 -17.29 16.49 -13.38
C LEU A 43 -16.49 15.29 -13.91
N LEU A 44 -16.46 15.11 -15.23
CA LEU A 44 -15.72 14.00 -15.86
C LEU A 44 -14.23 14.07 -15.53
N ARG A 45 -13.67 15.28 -15.50
CA ARG A 45 -12.28 15.51 -15.10
C ARG A 45 -12.06 15.09 -13.64
N LEU A 46 -12.94 15.48 -12.73
CA LEU A 46 -12.84 15.11 -11.31
C LEU A 46 -12.95 13.59 -11.10
N GLU A 47 -13.82 12.93 -11.86
CA GLU A 47 -13.97 11.47 -11.83
C GLU A 47 -12.71 10.77 -12.35
N LYS A 48 -12.14 11.25 -13.47
CA LYS A 48 -10.86 10.72 -13.96
C LYS A 48 -9.71 10.98 -13.02
N GLU A 49 -9.65 12.16 -12.39
CA GLU A 49 -8.67 12.44 -11.34
C GLU A 49 -8.87 11.49 -10.14
N ALA A 50 -10.11 11.15 -9.77
CA ALA A 50 -10.40 10.18 -8.72
C ALA A 50 -10.05 8.73 -9.10
N GLU A 51 -10.21 8.33 -10.36
CA GLU A 51 -9.70 7.05 -10.89
C GLU A 51 -8.18 7.00 -10.86
N ARG A 52 -7.52 8.10 -11.24
CA ARG A 52 -6.05 8.23 -11.24
C ARG A 52 -5.42 8.23 -9.86
N ARG A 53 -6.19 8.43 -8.78
CA ARG A 53 -5.67 8.40 -7.40
C ARG A 53 -5.10 7.04 -6.99
N GLY A 54 -5.49 5.94 -7.65
CA GLY A 54 -4.92 4.62 -7.39
C GLY A 54 -4.95 4.25 -5.90
N PRO A 55 -3.81 3.88 -5.27
CA PRO A 55 -3.74 3.54 -3.83
C PRO A 55 -4.19 4.67 -2.88
N TRP A 56 -4.20 5.91 -3.34
CA TRP A 56 -4.64 7.08 -2.57
C TRP A 56 -6.16 7.28 -2.60
N ARG A 57 -6.92 6.36 -3.20
CA ARG A 57 -8.38 6.42 -3.18
C ARG A 57 -8.89 6.34 -1.74
N GLY A 58 -9.73 7.31 -1.35
CA GLY A 58 -10.32 7.38 0.00
C GLY A 58 -9.47 8.13 1.02
N PHE A 59 -8.22 8.49 0.68
CA PHE A 59 -7.42 9.37 1.52
C PHE A 59 -7.99 10.79 1.50
N ARG A 60 -8.02 11.42 2.68
CA ARG A 60 -8.50 12.80 2.86
C ARG A 60 -7.43 13.61 3.55
N ALA A 61 -7.25 14.85 3.13
CA ALA A 61 -6.45 15.83 3.87
C ALA A 61 -7.39 16.64 4.76
N ASP A 62 -7.07 16.75 6.05
CA ASP A 62 -7.80 17.55 7.03
C ASP A 62 -6.80 18.44 7.77
N GLY A 63 -6.70 19.70 7.37
CA GLY A 63 -5.71 20.63 7.92
C GLY A 63 -4.28 20.10 7.83
N ASP A 64 -3.72 19.70 8.97
CA ASP A 64 -2.33 19.26 9.16
C ASP A 64 -2.12 17.75 9.00
N ARG A 65 -3.16 16.97 8.68
CA ARG A 65 -3.06 15.50 8.60
C ARG A 65 -3.65 14.92 7.34
N ILE A 66 -3.08 13.80 6.93
CA ILE A 66 -3.61 12.90 5.92
C ILE A 66 -4.30 11.75 6.65
N ILE A 67 -5.60 11.57 6.41
CA ILE A 67 -6.44 10.54 6.99
C ILE A 67 -6.62 9.44 5.96
N SER A 68 -6.24 8.21 6.35
CA SER A 68 -6.49 7.01 5.57
C SER A 68 -7.97 6.61 5.63
N PRO A 69 -8.50 5.94 4.61
CA PRO A 69 -9.85 5.40 4.65
C PRO A 69 -10.03 4.26 5.67
N TRP A 70 -8.94 3.74 6.25
CA TRP A 70 -8.93 2.60 7.18
C TRP A 70 -8.83 3.02 8.66
N GLY A 71 -8.79 4.32 8.94
CA GLY A 71 -8.82 4.87 10.31
C GLY A 71 -7.50 5.46 10.79
N ASP A 72 -6.38 5.08 10.19
CA ASP A 72 -5.07 5.68 10.51
C ASP A 72 -4.97 7.11 9.97
N SER A 73 -4.21 7.96 10.65
CA SER A 73 -3.88 9.30 10.18
C SER A 73 -2.41 9.60 10.40
N MET A 74 -1.83 10.36 9.49
CA MET A 74 -0.45 10.82 9.56
C MET A 74 -0.43 12.34 9.49
N ARG A 75 0.21 12.98 10.46
CA ARG A 75 0.43 14.43 10.46
C ARG A 75 1.54 14.82 9.49
N PHE A 76 1.55 16.09 9.11
CA PHE A 76 2.54 16.61 8.17
C PHE A 76 3.98 16.62 8.73
N ASP A 77 4.15 16.81 10.03
CA ASP A 77 5.46 16.73 10.70
C ASP A 77 5.99 15.28 10.74
N GLU A 78 5.13 14.29 10.90
CA GLU A 78 5.48 12.86 10.83
C GLU A 78 6.00 12.47 9.44
N TRP A 79 5.55 13.15 8.38
CA TRP A 79 6.08 12.94 7.02
C TRP A 79 7.59 13.13 6.96
N MET A 80 8.11 14.14 7.66
CA MET A 80 9.55 14.44 7.69
C MET A 80 10.34 13.37 8.45
N GLN A 81 9.67 12.59 9.30
CA GLN A 81 10.26 11.53 10.11
C GLN A 81 10.18 10.15 9.43
N LEU A 82 9.53 10.02 8.27
CA LEU A 82 9.35 8.75 7.57
C LEU A 82 10.67 8.02 7.30
N GLN A 83 11.74 8.75 7.01
CA GLN A 83 13.04 8.14 6.79
C GLN A 83 13.59 7.47 8.06
N GLU A 84 13.43 8.13 9.21
CA GLU A 84 13.85 7.58 10.50
C GLU A 84 12.98 6.38 10.90
N TYR A 85 11.66 6.43 10.69
CA TYR A 85 10.79 5.27 10.91
C TYR A 85 11.18 4.07 10.05
N ARG A 86 11.48 4.29 8.75
CA ARG A 86 11.95 3.22 7.86
C ARG A 86 13.31 2.67 8.27
N ARG A 87 14.18 3.50 8.84
CA ARG A 87 15.47 3.06 9.39
C ARG A 87 15.28 2.23 10.65
N ALA A 88 14.47 2.70 11.59
CA ALA A 88 14.14 1.99 12.82
C ALA A 88 13.49 0.64 12.53
N SER A 89 12.54 0.58 11.59
CA SER A 89 11.91 -0.67 11.16
C SER A 89 12.92 -1.67 10.59
N ARG A 90 13.84 -1.22 9.73
CA ARG A 90 14.89 -2.10 9.19
C ARG A 90 15.82 -2.62 10.27
N LEU A 91 16.26 -1.75 11.18
CA LEU A 91 17.10 -2.14 12.31
C LEU A 91 16.39 -3.17 13.20
N ALA A 92 15.09 -3.00 13.46
CA ALA A 92 14.33 -3.97 14.23
C ALA A 92 14.29 -5.35 13.55
N THR A 93 14.10 -5.39 12.22
CA THR A 93 14.15 -6.63 11.44
C THR A 93 15.54 -7.28 11.49
N GLU A 94 16.60 -6.50 11.26
CA GLU A 94 17.99 -7.00 11.31
C GLU A 94 18.36 -7.54 12.70
N GLN A 95 17.92 -6.88 13.77
CA GLN A 95 18.12 -7.34 15.14
C GLN A 95 17.37 -8.64 15.42
N ALA A 96 16.13 -8.79 14.93
CA ALA A 96 15.37 -10.02 15.08
C ALA A 96 16.09 -11.20 14.40
N GLU A 97 16.57 -11.01 13.16
CA GLU A 97 17.35 -12.04 12.44
C GLU A 97 18.65 -12.41 13.16
N LEU A 98 19.35 -11.42 13.71
CA LEU A 98 20.58 -11.65 14.46
C LEU A 98 20.31 -12.48 15.73
N ILE A 99 19.25 -12.14 16.47
CA ILE A 99 18.84 -12.88 17.67
C ILE A 99 18.55 -14.34 17.33
N GLU A 100 17.81 -14.59 16.24
CA GLU A 100 17.50 -15.95 15.80
C GLU A 100 18.77 -16.75 15.47
N ARG A 101 19.73 -16.16 14.75
CA ARG A 101 21.01 -16.82 14.46
C ARG A 101 21.80 -17.14 15.73
N LEU A 102 21.91 -16.18 16.66
CA LEU A 102 22.63 -16.38 17.92
C LEU A 102 21.97 -17.45 18.79
N MET A 103 20.65 -17.53 18.78
CA MET A 103 19.92 -18.61 19.47
C MET A 103 20.26 -19.98 18.87
N ALA A 104 20.25 -20.09 17.54
CA ALA A 104 20.61 -21.33 16.85
C ALA A 104 22.07 -21.74 17.13
N GLU A 105 23.02 -20.80 17.08
CA GLU A 105 24.43 -21.05 17.39
C GLU A 105 24.61 -21.50 18.84
N ARG A 106 23.99 -20.81 19.79
CA ARG A 106 24.01 -21.19 21.22
C ARG A 106 23.53 -22.63 21.42
N ASP A 107 22.42 -22.99 20.78
CA ASP A 107 21.82 -24.31 20.95
C ASP A 107 22.70 -25.40 20.31
N PHE A 108 23.29 -25.11 19.14
CA PHE A 108 24.30 -25.97 18.53
C PHE A 108 25.51 -26.21 19.46
N TYR A 109 26.06 -25.17 20.08
CA TYR A 109 27.19 -25.31 21.00
C TYR A 109 26.82 -26.12 22.25
N LYS A 110 25.63 -25.89 22.83
CA LYS A 110 25.13 -26.66 23.98
C LYS A 110 25.01 -28.15 23.66
N GLU A 111 24.49 -28.48 22.48
CA GLU A 111 24.39 -29.87 22.03
C GLU A 111 25.77 -30.49 21.85
N ASN A 112 26.71 -29.79 21.22
CA ASN A 112 28.07 -30.30 21.00
C ASN A 112 28.82 -30.54 22.31
N CYS A 113 28.76 -29.61 23.27
CA CYS A 113 29.34 -29.81 24.59
C CYS A 113 28.74 -31.05 25.27
N THR A 114 27.42 -31.24 25.16
CA THR A 114 26.74 -32.42 25.72
C THR A 114 27.21 -33.71 25.05
N ARG A 115 27.35 -33.73 23.72
CA ARG A 115 27.88 -34.87 22.97
C ARG A 115 29.33 -35.19 23.35
N GLN A 116 30.19 -34.19 23.41
CA GLN A 116 31.60 -34.34 23.80
C GLN A 116 31.73 -34.88 25.23
N ALA A 117 30.93 -34.37 26.18
CA ALA A 117 30.91 -34.88 27.55
C ALA A 117 30.50 -36.36 27.60
N ARG A 118 29.49 -36.78 26.83
CA ARG A 118 29.09 -38.19 26.73
C ARG A 118 30.21 -39.07 26.17
N PHE A 119 30.88 -38.63 25.10
CA PHE A 119 32.02 -39.37 24.53
C PHE A 119 33.20 -39.46 25.51
N GLY A 120 33.53 -38.38 26.21
CA GLY A 120 34.57 -38.38 27.24
C GLY A 120 34.26 -39.34 28.39
N LEU A 121 33.01 -39.36 28.87
CA LEU A 121 32.56 -40.33 29.87
C LEU A 121 32.64 -41.78 29.36
N MET A 122 32.34 -42.02 28.09
CA MET A 122 32.42 -43.35 27.48
C MET A 122 33.87 -43.84 27.37
N LEU A 123 34.79 -42.99 26.90
CA LEU A 123 36.23 -43.31 26.85
C LEU A 123 36.76 -43.61 28.26
N ASN A 124 36.40 -42.79 29.24
CA ASN A 124 36.85 -42.99 30.63
C ASN A 124 36.37 -44.33 31.21
N ARG A 125 35.22 -44.86 30.77
CA ARG A 125 34.73 -46.21 31.13
C ARG A 125 35.45 -47.36 30.44
N LEU A 126 36.12 -47.13 29.31
CA LEU A 126 36.87 -48.17 28.58
C LEU A 126 38.30 -48.33 29.08
N PHE A 127 38.88 -47.28 29.67
CA PHE A 127 40.27 -47.25 30.15
C PHE A 127 40.42 -47.32 31.68
N ARG A 128 39.32 -47.56 32.41
CA ARG A 128 39.29 -47.87 33.85
C ARG A 128 38.68 -49.25 34.04
#